data_AF-A0A959T391-F1
#
_entry.id   AF-A0A959T391-F1
#
_cell.length_a   1.000
_cell.length_b   1.000
_cell.length_c   1.000
_cell.angle_alpha   90.00
_cell.angle_beta   90.00
_cell.angle_gamma   90.00
#
_symmetry.space_group_name_H-M   'P 1'
#
loop_
_entity.id
_entity.type
_entity.pdbx_description
1 polymer ?
#
loop_
_entity_poly.entity_id
_entity_poly.type
_entity_poly.pdbx_seq_one_letter_code
_entity_poly.pdbx_strand_id
1 'polypeptide(L)'
;EHRAADRLLIVAQYFPGSTLPKTLPDQIGEIESQIEHDTPEAYVARQLQRTQESEEEEQVLRSAAFRRKIPELYGYRCAVTGLQVMHQHKANLIDACHIVPWADSYDDTISNGIALCPNMHRAFDRGLISIAADHTLLVSDHLKENDSTYGIRPFRGRPLYLPKDRKHWPDPDNLAKHRERFEFGAA
;
A
#
# COMPACT_ATOMS: atom_id res chain seq x y z
N GLU A 1 15.72 -8.44 -15.75
CA GLU A 1 16.20 -9.59 -16.55
C GLU A 1 17.04 -10.57 -15.73
N HIS A 2 17.96 -10.13 -14.86
CA HIS A 2 18.81 -11.07 -14.08
C HIS A 2 18.15 -11.79 -12.88
N ARG A 3 17.12 -11.21 -12.24
CA ARG A 3 16.54 -11.77 -11.00
C ARG A 3 15.98 -13.20 -11.13
N ALA A 4 15.47 -13.59 -12.29
CA ALA A 4 14.94 -14.93 -12.49
C ALA A 4 16.06 -15.97 -12.53
N ALA A 5 17.18 -15.64 -13.20
CA ALA A 5 18.38 -16.47 -13.21
C ALA A 5 19.04 -16.53 -11.82
N ASP A 6 19.11 -15.40 -11.11
CA ASP A 6 19.64 -15.35 -9.75
C ASP A 6 18.79 -16.19 -8.78
N ARG A 7 17.46 -16.14 -8.89
CA ARG A 7 16.55 -17.00 -8.11
C ARG A 7 16.78 -18.48 -8.40
N LEU A 8 16.93 -18.86 -9.68
CA LEU A 8 17.20 -20.25 -10.06
C LEU A 8 18.54 -20.74 -9.51
N LEU A 9 19.58 -19.89 -9.54
CA LEU A 9 20.90 -20.20 -8.96
C LEU A 9 20.83 -20.39 -7.45
N ILE A 10 20.12 -19.51 -6.73
CA ILE A 10 19.91 -19.64 -5.28
C ILE A 10 19.17 -20.94 -4.97
N VAL A 11 18.08 -21.25 -5.67
CA VAL A 11 17.32 -22.48 -5.41
C VAL A 11 18.17 -23.72 -5.71
N ALA A 12 18.91 -23.73 -6.82
CA ALA A 12 19.82 -24.83 -7.16
C ALA A 12 20.91 -25.06 -6.11
N GLN A 13 21.45 -23.97 -5.53
CA GLN A 13 22.54 -24.04 -4.57
C GLN A 13 22.07 -24.46 -3.17
N TYR A 14 20.91 -23.97 -2.71
CA TYR A 14 20.45 -24.16 -1.33
C TYR A 14 19.39 -25.26 -1.16
N PHE A 15 18.78 -25.74 -2.26
CA PHE A 15 17.77 -26.81 -2.24
C PHE A 15 18.09 -27.94 -3.23
N PRO A 16 19.25 -28.61 -3.08
CA PRO A 16 19.65 -29.69 -3.99
C PRO A 16 18.65 -30.86 -3.91
N GLY A 17 18.04 -31.20 -5.05
CA GLY A 17 17.03 -32.26 -5.17
C GLY A 17 15.60 -31.78 -5.47
N SER A 18 15.36 -30.46 -5.41
CA SER A 18 14.10 -29.88 -5.86
C SER A 18 14.05 -29.76 -7.39
N THR A 19 12.92 -30.10 -8.01
CA THR A 19 12.70 -29.86 -9.44
C THR A 19 12.60 -28.37 -9.70
N LEU A 20 13.69 -27.79 -10.22
CA LEU A 20 13.72 -26.39 -10.65
C LEU A 20 12.69 -26.18 -11.77
N PRO A 21 11.69 -25.30 -11.59
CA PRO A 21 10.73 -25.00 -12.63
C PRO A 21 11.44 -24.32 -13.83
N LYS A 22 11.10 -24.73 -15.06
CA LYS A 22 11.68 -24.16 -16.31
C LYS A 22 11.36 -22.67 -16.49
N THR A 23 10.24 -22.25 -15.93
CA THR A 23 9.78 -20.86 -15.81
C THR A 23 9.23 -20.69 -14.41
N LEU A 24 9.73 -19.70 -13.67
CA LEU A 24 9.05 -19.27 -12.45
C LEU A 24 7.66 -18.76 -12.86
N PRO A 25 6.56 -19.31 -12.33
CA PRO A 25 5.25 -18.74 -12.62
C PRO A 25 5.26 -17.26 -12.20
N ASP A 26 4.70 -16.39 -13.05
CA ASP A 26 4.53 -14.97 -12.73
C ASP A 26 3.33 -14.79 -11.79
N GLN A 27 3.39 -15.48 -10.65
CA GLN A 27 2.36 -15.43 -9.61
C GLN A 27 2.11 -13.99 -9.15
N ILE A 28 3.13 -13.12 -9.23
CA ILE A 28 3.02 -11.70 -8.92
C ILE A 28 2.09 -11.00 -9.92
N GLY A 29 2.24 -11.25 -11.23
CA GLY A 29 1.37 -10.66 -12.24
C GLY A 29 -0.11 -11.07 -12.08
N GLU A 30 -0.37 -12.35 -11.79
CA GLU A 30 -1.73 -12.83 -11.50
C GLU A 30 -2.31 -12.18 -10.24
N ILE A 31 -1.50 -12.09 -9.17
CA ILE A 31 -1.88 -11.44 -7.92
C ILE A 31 -2.13 -9.94 -8.11
N GLU A 32 -1.36 -9.26 -8.95
CA GLU A 32 -1.59 -7.84 -9.26
C GLU A 32 -2.90 -7.62 -9.99
N SER A 33 -3.24 -8.51 -10.92
CA SER A 33 -4.55 -8.49 -11.58
C SER A 33 -5.66 -8.67 -10.54
N GLN A 34 -5.49 -9.59 -9.59
CA GLN A 34 -6.46 -9.78 -8.50
C GLN A 34 -6.57 -8.54 -7.60
N ILE A 35 -5.46 -7.93 -7.19
CA ILE A 35 -5.46 -6.70 -6.39
C ILE A 35 -6.20 -5.56 -7.11
N GLU A 36 -6.10 -5.52 -8.44
CA GLU A 36 -6.72 -4.47 -9.26
C GLU A 36 -8.21 -4.69 -9.54
N HIS A 37 -8.66 -5.93 -9.62
CA HIS A 37 -10.00 -6.26 -10.11
C HIS A 37 -10.91 -6.94 -9.09
N ASP A 38 -10.37 -7.57 -8.05
CA ASP A 38 -11.19 -8.23 -7.02
C ASP A 38 -11.94 -7.18 -6.19
N THR A 39 -13.20 -7.48 -5.83
CA THR A 39 -13.91 -6.71 -4.81
C THR A 39 -13.39 -7.08 -3.42
N PRO A 40 -13.50 -6.18 -2.42
CA PRO A 40 -13.13 -6.51 -1.03
C PRO A 40 -13.79 -7.79 -0.51
N GLU A 41 -15.07 -8.02 -0.82
CA GLU A 41 -15.81 -9.20 -0.38
C GLU A 41 -15.30 -10.48 -1.03
N ALA A 42 -15.04 -10.44 -2.34
CA ALA A 42 -14.51 -11.58 -3.07
C ALA A 42 -13.10 -11.96 -2.59
N TYR A 43 -12.28 -10.95 -2.24
CA TYR A 43 -10.96 -11.13 -1.68
C TYR A 43 -11.00 -11.78 -0.29
N VAL A 44 -11.76 -11.18 0.64
CA VAL A 44 -11.89 -11.68 2.02
C VAL A 44 -12.45 -13.10 2.03
N ALA A 45 -13.47 -13.40 1.22
CA ALA A 45 -14.04 -14.75 1.12
C ALA A 45 -13.02 -15.80 0.68
N ARG A 46 -12.09 -15.43 -0.22
CA ARG A 46 -11.01 -16.32 -0.68
C ARG A 46 -9.98 -16.56 0.41
N GLN A 47 -9.64 -15.54 1.19
CA GLN A 47 -8.68 -15.69 2.29
C GLN A 47 -9.20 -16.60 3.40
N LEU A 48 -10.50 -16.53 3.72
CA LEU A 48 -11.12 -17.36 4.76
C LEU A 48 -11.17 -18.87 4.46
N GLN A 49 -10.88 -19.30 3.23
CA GLN A 49 -11.03 -20.69 2.79
C GLN A 49 -9.69 -21.46 2.69
N ARG A 50 -8.55 -20.86 3.06
CA ARG A 50 -7.22 -21.41 2.76
C ARG A 50 -6.60 -22.14 3.96
N THR A 51 -5.50 -22.84 3.70
CA THR A 51 -4.70 -23.57 4.72
C THR A 51 -3.52 -22.70 5.17
N GLN A 52 -3.05 -22.87 6.41
CA GLN A 52 -1.99 -22.02 7.00
C GLN A 52 -0.71 -21.90 6.14
N GLU A 53 -0.16 -23.00 5.62
CA GLU A 53 1.05 -22.94 4.77
C GLU A 53 0.80 -22.22 3.43
N SER A 54 -0.39 -22.39 2.84
CA SER A 54 -0.76 -21.73 1.60
C SER A 54 -1.04 -20.24 1.79
N GLU A 55 -1.54 -19.86 2.97
CA GLU A 55 -1.80 -18.48 3.37
C GLU A 55 -0.52 -17.66 3.49
N GLU A 56 0.52 -18.19 4.16
CA GLU A 56 1.79 -17.47 4.37
C GLU A 56 2.49 -17.13 3.04
N GLU A 57 2.57 -18.09 2.11
CA GLU A 57 3.19 -17.87 0.80
C GLU A 57 2.46 -16.82 -0.04
N GLU A 58 1.12 -16.92 -0.11
CA GLU A 58 0.31 -15.95 -0.86
C GLU A 58 0.39 -14.57 -0.21
N GLN A 59 0.35 -14.48 1.12
CA GLN A 59 0.43 -13.20 1.83
C GLN A 59 1.74 -12.47 1.52
N VAL A 60 2.87 -13.18 1.46
CA VAL A 60 4.16 -12.59 1.06
C VAL A 60 4.10 -12.03 -0.37
N LEU A 61 3.52 -12.78 -1.31
CA LEU A 61 3.40 -12.36 -2.71
C LEU A 61 2.41 -11.19 -2.88
N ARG A 62 1.27 -11.22 -2.19
CA ARG A 62 0.27 -10.15 -2.18
C ARG A 62 0.82 -8.87 -1.58
N SER A 63 1.51 -8.96 -0.44
CA SER A 63 2.17 -7.80 0.15
C SER A 63 3.18 -7.18 -0.81
N ALA A 64 3.95 -7.99 -1.53
CA ALA A 64 4.89 -7.50 -2.54
C ALA A 64 4.18 -6.83 -3.73
N ALA A 65 3.09 -7.42 -4.22
CA ALA A 65 2.28 -6.89 -5.30
C ALA A 65 1.59 -5.57 -4.92
N PHE A 66 0.97 -5.49 -3.75
CA PHE A 66 0.35 -4.28 -3.21
C PHE A 66 1.36 -3.13 -3.08
N ARG A 67 2.53 -3.43 -2.50
CA ARG A 67 3.65 -2.48 -2.36
C ARG A 67 4.17 -1.96 -3.69
N ARG A 68 4.03 -2.73 -4.77
CA ARG A 68 4.38 -2.29 -6.12
C ARG A 68 3.26 -1.48 -6.77
N LYS A 69 2.04 -1.97 -6.69
CA LYS A 69 0.89 -1.46 -7.46
C LYS A 69 0.39 -0.12 -6.95
N ILE A 70 0.30 0.09 -5.64
CA ILE A 70 -0.21 1.35 -5.08
C ILE A 70 0.65 2.55 -5.51
N PRO A 71 1.98 2.60 -5.31
CA PRO A 71 2.79 3.71 -5.81
C PRO A 71 2.67 3.91 -7.31
N GLU A 72 2.60 2.83 -8.10
CA GLU A 72 2.44 2.90 -9.56
C GLU A 72 1.17 3.66 -9.97
N LEU A 73 0.03 3.37 -9.34
CA LEU A 73 -1.26 4.01 -9.63
C LEU A 73 -1.25 5.51 -9.32
N TYR A 74 -0.46 5.92 -8.33
CA TYR A 74 -0.24 7.32 -7.96
C TYR A 74 0.90 7.96 -8.79
N GLY A 75 1.49 7.25 -9.74
CA GLY A 75 2.61 7.73 -10.54
C GLY A 75 3.88 7.96 -9.72
N TYR A 76 4.08 7.17 -8.66
CA TYR A 76 5.17 7.29 -7.69
C TYR A 76 5.24 8.68 -7.04
N ARG A 77 4.06 9.21 -6.69
CA ARG A 77 3.89 10.49 -6.01
C ARG A 77 3.21 10.29 -4.66
N CYS A 78 3.70 10.97 -3.63
CA CYS A 78 3.04 11.04 -2.34
C CYS A 78 1.69 11.76 -2.48
N ALA A 79 0.61 11.11 -2.05
CA ALA A 79 -0.75 11.63 -2.09
C ALA A 79 -0.90 12.94 -1.30
N VAL A 80 -0.10 13.14 -0.25
CA VAL A 80 -0.18 14.33 0.62
C VAL A 80 0.74 15.45 0.15
N THR A 81 2.03 15.17 -0.02
CA THR A 81 3.03 16.22 -0.25
C THR A 81 3.28 16.50 -1.73
N GLY A 82 2.88 15.60 -2.62
CA GLY A 82 3.27 15.64 -4.02
C GLY A 82 4.74 15.25 -4.26
N LEU A 83 5.49 14.84 -3.21
CA LEU A 83 6.87 14.37 -3.35
C LEU A 83 6.91 13.23 -4.38
N GLN A 84 7.80 13.35 -5.35
CA GLN A 84 8.02 12.35 -6.39
C GLN A 84 9.52 12.27 -6.64
N VAL A 85 10.15 11.25 -6.08
CA VAL A 85 11.60 11.00 -6.20
C VAL A 85 11.78 9.60 -6.76
N MET A 86 12.39 9.52 -7.94
CA MET A 86 12.62 8.28 -8.65
C MET A 86 14.05 8.21 -9.18
N HIS A 87 14.62 7.02 -9.12
CA HIS A 87 15.90 6.69 -9.73
C HIS A 87 15.70 5.89 -11.02
N GLN A 88 16.69 5.93 -11.92
CA GLN A 88 16.67 5.23 -13.20
C GLN A 88 16.51 3.69 -13.06
N HIS A 89 16.88 3.11 -11.91
CA HIS A 89 16.76 1.68 -11.63
C HIS A 89 15.48 1.29 -10.86
N LYS A 90 14.36 2.00 -11.09
CA LYS A 90 13.05 1.73 -10.46
C LYS A 90 13.00 1.88 -8.93
N ALA A 91 14.02 2.48 -8.32
CA ALA A 91 13.93 2.88 -6.91
C ALA A 91 13.12 4.17 -6.80
N ASN A 92 12.27 4.27 -5.78
CA ASN A 92 11.47 5.45 -5.49
C ASN A 92 11.30 5.61 -3.97
N LEU A 93 10.87 6.79 -3.52
CA LEU A 93 10.65 7.09 -2.09
C LEU A 93 9.17 7.01 -1.69
N ILE A 94 8.34 6.26 -2.39
CA ILE A 94 6.90 6.20 -2.13
C ILE A 94 6.53 4.80 -1.69
N ASP A 95 5.93 4.73 -0.50
CA ASP A 95 5.44 3.51 0.11
C ASP A 95 3.96 3.32 -0.24
N ALA A 96 3.54 2.06 -0.32
CA ALA A 96 2.13 1.70 -0.19
C ALA A 96 1.78 1.64 1.30
N CYS A 97 0.80 2.43 1.71
CA CYS A 97 0.26 2.45 3.05
C CYS A 97 -1.16 1.88 3.01
N HIS A 98 -1.46 0.94 3.91
CA HIS A 98 -2.82 0.47 4.14
C HIS A 98 -3.59 1.51 4.96
N ILE A 99 -4.83 1.78 4.56
CA ILE A 99 -5.71 2.70 5.29
C ILE A 99 -6.22 2.03 6.56
N VAL A 100 -6.80 0.84 6.41
CA VAL A 100 -7.14 -0.06 7.50
C VAL A 100 -6.08 -1.16 7.53
N PRO A 101 -5.43 -1.43 8.68
CA PRO A 101 -4.41 -2.45 8.72
C PRO A 101 -4.91 -3.79 8.20
N TRP A 102 -4.07 -4.48 7.44
CA TRP A 102 -4.41 -5.78 6.88
C TRP A 102 -4.79 -6.78 7.96
N ALA A 103 -4.11 -6.76 9.12
CA ALA A 103 -4.42 -7.67 10.24
C ALA A 103 -5.86 -7.52 10.78
N ASP A 104 -6.48 -6.36 10.57
CA ASP A 104 -7.83 -6.07 11.05
C ASP A 104 -8.89 -6.30 9.95
N SER A 105 -8.51 -6.10 8.68
CA SER A 105 -9.43 -6.08 7.54
C SER A 105 -9.34 -7.29 6.63
N TYR A 106 -8.19 -7.95 6.60
CA TYR A 106 -7.79 -8.88 5.54
C TYR A 106 -8.09 -8.30 4.16
N ASP A 107 -7.79 -7.01 3.94
CA ASP A 107 -8.07 -6.27 2.71
C ASP A 107 -6.78 -5.70 2.09
N ASP A 108 -6.36 -6.27 0.96
CA ASP A 108 -5.24 -5.84 0.12
C ASP A 108 -5.73 -5.27 -1.23
N THR A 109 -7.00 -4.85 -1.32
CA THR A 109 -7.52 -4.21 -2.53
C THR A 109 -6.99 -2.79 -2.68
N ILE A 110 -7.02 -2.26 -3.91
CA ILE A 110 -6.52 -0.90 -4.19
C ILE A 110 -7.21 0.16 -3.33
N SER A 111 -8.51 0.01 -3.07
CA SER A 111 -9.30 1.01 -2.34
C SER A 111 -8.94 1.09 -0.84
N ASN A 112 -8.20 0.11 -0.31
CA ASN A 112 -7.59 0.17 1.02
C ASN A 112 -6.14 0.68 1.00
N GLY A 113 -5.64 1.15 -0.15
CA GLY A 113 -4.26 1.62 -0.31
C GLY A 113 -4.14 3.11 -0.60
N ILE A 114 -3.08 3.71 -0.06
CA ILE A 114 -2.67 5.08 -0.38
C ILE A 114 -1.15 5.17 -0.54
N ALA A 115 -0.69 5.93 -1.54
CA ALA A 115 0.73 6.14 -1.79
C ALA A 115 1.26 7.31 -0.95
N LEU A 116 2.18 7.05 -0.01
CA LEU A 116 2.72 8.08 0.91
C LEU A 116 4.24 8.06 0.91
N CYS A 117 4.88 9.23 1.09
CA CYS A 117 6.30 9.25 1.41
C CYS A 117 6.54 8.78 2.87
N PRO A 118 7.74 8.32 3.25
CA PRO A 118 7.96 7.64 4.53
C PRO A 118 7.57 8.46 5.75
N ASN A 119 7.75 9.79 5.69
CA ASN A 119 7.34 10.67 6.77
C ASN A 119 5.81 10.74 6.92
N MET A 120 5.08 10.83 5.81
CA MET A 120 3.61 10.90 5.85
C MET A 120 3.00 9.54 6.14
N HIS A 121 3.58 8.45 5.62
CA HIS A 121 3.21 7.08 5.98
C HIS A 121 3.27 6.90 7.49
N ARG A 122 4.42 7.26 8.07
CA ARG A 122 4.64 7.19 9.52
C ARG A 122 3.70 8.08 10.33
N ALA A 123 3.35 9.26 9.80
CA ALA A 123 2.43 10.18 10.44
C ALA A 123 1.00 9.63 10.43
N PHE A 124 0.59 8.99 9.32
CA PHE A 124 -0.71 8.38 9.14
C PHE A 124 -0.89 7.19 10.10
N ASP A 125 0.05 6.24 10.10
CA ASP A 125 0.04 5.06 11.00
C ASP A 125 -0.01 5.40 12.50
N ARG A 126 0.42 6.62 12.87
CA ARG A 126 0.45 7.10 14.25
C ARG A 126 -0.68 8.06 14.59
N GLY A 127 -1.65 8.27 13.70
CA GLY A 127 -2.76 9.19 13.93
C GLY A 127 -2.33 10.66 14.06
N LEU A 128 -1.17 11.04 13.52
CA LEU A 128 -0.78 12.46 13.44
C LEU A 128 -1.56 13.17 12.33
N ILE A 129 -1.95 12.42 11.32
CA ILE A 129 -2.79 12.85 10.20
C ILE A 129 -3.88 11.82 9.92
N SER A 130 -4.94 12.27 9.26
CA SER A 130 -5.96 11.40 8.66
C SER A 130 -6.48 12.06 7.39
N ILE A 131 -7.51 11.49 6.78
CA ILE A 131 -8.07 11.97 5.50
C ILE A 131 -9.58 12.07 5.66
N ALA A 132 -10.14 13.21 5.28
CA ALA A 132 -11.58 13.47 5.32
C ALA A 132 -12.31 12.73 4.19
N ALA A 133 -13.65 12.69 4.25
CA ALA A 133 -14.47 12.03 3.24
C ALA A 133 -14.37 12.68 1.84
N ASP A 134 -13.98 13.96 1.77
CA ASP A 134 -13.73 14.70 0.53
C ASP A 134 -12.28 14.58 0.03
N HIS A 135 -11.50 13.66 0.61
CA HIS A 135 -10.09 13.42 0.32
C HIS A 135 -9.19 14.63 0.58
N THR A 136 -9.51 15.45 1.58
CA THR A 136 -8.60 16.47 2.13
C THR A 136 -7.81 15.95 3.33
N LEU A 137 -6.61 16.49 3.55
CA LEU A 137 -5.77 16.10 4.68
C LEU A 137 -6.29 16.69 6.00
N LEU A 138 -6.55 15.81 6.96
CA LEU A 138 -6.74 16.17 8.36
C LEU A 138 -5.41 16.06 9.11
N VAL A 139 -5.15 17.01 10.00
CA VAL A 139 -3.97 17.02 10.88
C VAL A 139 -4.46 17.08 12.31
N SER A 140 -3.87 16.30 13.20
CA SER A 140 -4.25 16.27 14.62
C SER A 140 -4.04 17.65 15.27
N ASP A 141 -5.00 18.10 16.09
CA ASP A 141 -4.87 19.35 16.85
C ASP A 141 -3.78 19.28 17.93
N HIS A 142 -3.40 18.08 18.34
CA HIS A 142 -2.35 17.84 19.31
C HIS A 142 -0.95 17.75 18.69
N LEU A 143 -0.83 17.83 17.35
CA LEU A 143 0.45 17.82 16.67
C LEU A 143 1.30 19.00 17.16
N LYS A 144 2.53 18.73 17.59
CA LYS A 144 3.56 19.72 17.89
C LYS A 144 4.70 19.57 16.90
N GLU A 145 5.02 20.62 16.18
CA GLU A 145 6.15 20.68 15.24
C GLU A 145 6.87 22.03 15.34
N ASN A 146 8.11 22.06 14.86
CA ASN A 146 8.93 23.26 14.74
C ASN A 146 8.72 23.94 13.38
N ASP A 147 9.38 25.08 13.15
CA ASP A 147 9.29 25.85 11.90
C ASP A 147 10.12 25.24 10.74
N SER A 148 10.22 23.92 10.69
CA SER A 148 10.89 23.20 9.60
C SER A 148 10.10 23.30 8.30
N THR A 149 10.81 23.41 7.17
CA THR A 149 10.21 23.32 5.82
C THR A 149 9.61 21.93 5.54
N TYR A 150 9.93 20.93 6.36
CA TYR A 150 9.39 19.57 6.29
C TYR A 150 8.18 19.36 7.23
N GLY A 151 7.61 20.43 7.80
CA GLY A 151 6.44 20.38 8.67
C GLY A 151 5.20 19.78 7.98
N ILE A 152 4.30 19.23 8.78
CA ILE A 152 3.05 18.57 8.37
C ILE A 152 1.89 19.57 8.33
N ARG A 153 1.80 20.50 9.29
CA ARG A 153 0.66 21.45 9.37
C ARG A 153 0.41 22.25 8.09
N PRO A 154 1.41 22.66 7.29
CA PRO A 154 1.16 23.38 6.05
C PRO A 154 0.30 22.62 5.03
N PHE A 155 0.19 21.29 5.16
CA PHE A 155 -0.64 20.44 4.30
C PHE A 155 -2.09 20.30 4.80
N ARG A 156 -2.43 20.79 5.99
CA ARG A 156 -3.79 20.72 6.56
C ARG A 156 -4.84 21.30 5.60
N GLY A 157 -5.92 20.57 5.39
CA GLY A 157 -7.04 20.94 4.52
C GLY A 157 -6.72 20.93 3.02
N ARG A 158 -5.51 20.53 2.61
CA ARG A 158 -5.18 20.41 1.18
C ARG A 158 -5.81 19.14 0.60
N PRO A 159 -6.32 19.19 -0.64
CA PRO A 159 -6.77 18.00 -1.33
C PRO A 159 -5.58 17.08 -1.62
N LEU A 160 -5.83 15.77 -1.56
CA LEU A 160 -4.85 14.75 -1.92
C LEU A 160 -4.61 14.69 -3.43
N TYR A 161 -3.40 14.31 -3.82
CA TYR A 161 -3.08 13.84 -5.17
C TYR A 161 -3.58 12.41 -5.33
N LEU A 162 -4.74 12.26 -5.96
CA LEU A 162 -5.39 10.96 -6.18
C LEU A 162 -5.02 10.35 -7.55
N PRO A 163 -5.20 9.03 -7.73
CA PRO A 163 -5.04 8.38 -9.03
C PRO A 163 -5.98 8.97 -10.08
N LYS A 164 -5.59 8.87 -11.35
CA LYS A 164 -6.38 9.37 -12.48
C LYS A 164 -7.77 8.72 -12.59
N ASP A 165 -7.83 7.42 -12.31
CA ASP A 165 -9.06 6.65 -12.33
C ASP A 165 -9.70 6.64 -10.94
N ARG A 166 -10.98 7.02 -10.88
CA ARG A 166 -11.75 7.09 -9.63
C ARG A 166 -11.93 5.73 -8.97
N LYS A 167 -11.90 4.64 -9.73
CA LYS A 167 -12.02 3.29 -9.17
C LYS A 167 -10.84 2.91 -8.26
N HIS A 168 -9.71 3.62 -8.39
CA HIS A 168 -8.52 3.41 -7.58
C HIS A 168 -8.43 4.37 -6.38
N TRP A 169 -9.49 5.14 -6.10
CA TRP A 169 -9.47 6.06 -4.98
C TRP A 169 -9.64 5.30 -3.66
N PRO A 170 -9.05 5.82 -2.57
CA PRO A 170 -9.33 5.37 -1.22
C PRO A 170 -10.84 5.30 -0.96
N ASP A 171 -11.29 4.15 -0.45
CA ASP A 171 -12.68 3.96 -0.05
C ASP A 171 -13.05 4.90 1.11
N PRO A 172 -14.10 5.72 1.00
CA PRO A 172 -14.58 6.56 2.10
C PRO A 172 -14.83 5.81 3.41
N ASP A 173 -15.26 4.54 3.36
CA ASP A 173 -15.51 3.72 4.55
C ASP A 173 -14.20 3.29 5.22
N ASN A 174 -13.17 2.96 4.43
CA ASN A 174 -11.83 2.69 4.98
C ASN A 174 -11.24 3.95 5.62
N LEU A 175 -11.41 5.11 4.98
CA LEU A 175 -11.00 6.39 5.55
C LEU A 175 -11.75 6.70 6.86
N ALA A 176 -13.06 6.39 6.92
CA ALA A 176 -13.86 6.56 8.12
C ALA A 176 -13.37 5.69 9.28
N LYS A 177 -13.06 4.41 9.03
CA LYS A 177 -12.47 3.49 10.03
C LYS A 177 -11.14 4.02 10.56
N HIS A 178 -10.28 4.56 9.69
CA HIS A 178 -9.02 5.17 10.13
C HIS A 178 -9.27 6.42 11.00
N ARG A 179 -10.22 7.29 10.61
CA ARG A 179 -10.59 8.46 11.42
C ARG A 179 -11.10 8.06 12.80
N GLU A 180 -11.99 7.07 12.87
CA GLU A 180 -12.53 6.52 14.11
C GLU A 180 -11.42 5.95 15.01
N ARG A 181 -10.52 5.14 14.44
CA ARG A 181 -9.38 4.53 15.18
C ARG A 181 -8.51 5.55 15.91
N PHE A 182 -8.34 6.74 15.33
CA PHE A 182 -7.47 7.80 15.88
C PHE A 182 -8.25 9.03 16.38
N GLU A 183 -9.57 8.88 16.56
CA GLU A 183 -10.44 9.92 17.12
C GLU A 183 -10.40 11.26 16.36
N PHE A 184 -10.12 11.22 15.05
CA PHE A 184 -10.43 12.36 14.18
C PHE A 184 -11.95 12.41 14.07
N GLY A 185 -12.59 13.43 14.67
CA GLY A 185 -14.05 13.55 14.71
C GLY A 185 -14.74 13.48 13.35
N ALA A 186 -16.06 13.61 13.31
CA ALA A 186 -16.84 13.63 12.07
C ALA A 186 -16.52 14.89 11.23
N ALA A 187 -15.38 14.86 10.54
CA ALA A 187 -14.87 15.87 9.62
C ALA A 187 -14.92 15.33 8.19
#